data_AF-A0A8H6GXG8-F1
#
_entry.id   AF-A0A8H6GXG8-F1
#
_cell.length_a   1.000
_cell.length_b   1.000
_cell.length_c   1.000
_cell.angle_alpha   90.00
_cell.angle_beta   90.00
_cell.angle_gamma   90.00
#
_symmetry.space_group_name_H-M   'P 1'
#
loop_
_entity.id
_entity.type
_entity.pdbx_description
1 polymer ?
#
loop_
_entity_poly.entity_id
_entity_poly.type
_entity_poly.pdbx_seq_one_letter_code
_entity_poly.pdbx_strand_id
1 'polypeptide(L)'
;MAQPDISHSHPLALILATIALATTFLLLHFLRKPTSQPTSTSTPPLPPLPASDEIVALRVYPIKSCRGFEVKSTQLLRTGLDLDRNWMFISADTREFITIRTNSNMTLIRTRYDVDTDGLTISCKSHEFDIPAHPTTEWLKSTIQDHLMDNPT
;
A
#
# COMPACT_ATOMS: atom_id res chain seq x y z
N MET A 1 -34.43 -10.32 87.46
CA MET A 1 -34.60 -8.98 86.85
C MET A 1 -33.20 -8.39 86.69
N ALA A 2 -32.86 -7.98 85.47
CA ALA A 2 -31.57 -7.44 84.99
C ALA A 2 -30.43 -8.44 84.73
N GLN A 3 -30.18 -8.71 83.44
CA GLN A 3 -28.93 -9.23 82.89
C GLN A 3 -27.82 -8.16 82.99
N PRO A 4 -26.55 -8.53 83.19
CA PRO A 4 -25.43 -7.72 82.75
C PRO A 4 -24.92 -8.21 81.39
N ASP A 5 -24.88 -7.29 80.44
CA ASP A 5 -24.42 -7.42 79.05
C ASP A 5 -23.08 -8.16 78.92
N ILE A 6 -23.11 -9.27 78.18
CA ILE A 6 -21.93 -10.02 77.75
C ILE A 6 -21.59 -9.60 76.33
N SER A 7 -20.37 -9.08 76.16
CA SER A 7 -19.51 -9.23 74.97
C SER A 7 -19.95 -8.58 73.64
N HIS A 8 -19.63 -7.30 73.44
CA HIS A 8 -19.72 -6.67 72.11
C HIS A 8 -18.59 -5.68 71.75
N SER A 9 -17.34 -5.93 72.15
CA SER A 9 -16.17 -5.15 71.65
C SER A 9 -15.30 -5.89 70.63
N HIS A 10 -15.51 -7.20 70.42
CA HIS A 10 -14.69 -8.01 69.50
C HIS A 10 -15.14 -8.12 68.02
N PRO A 11 -16.40 -7.84 67.60
CA PRO A 11 -16.78 -8.12 66.22
C PRO A 11 -16.22 -7.07 65.24
N LEU A 12 -16.23 -5.78 65.60
CA LEU A 12 -15.69 -4.72 64.74
C LEU A 12 -14.17 -4.79 64.61
N ALA A 13 -13.46 -5.10 65.71
CA ALA A 13 -12.01 -5.27 65.68
C ALA A 13 -11.60 -6.47 64.80
N LEU A 14 -12.35 -7.57 64.85
CA LEU A 14 -12.11 -8.73 64.00
C LEU A 14 -12.42 -8.44 62.53
N ILE A 15 -13.48 -7.69 62.24
CA ILE A 15 -13.83 -7.26 60.86
C ILE A 15 -12.77 -6.30 60.30
N LEU A 16 -12.30 -5.33 61.09
CA LEU A 16 -11.23 -4.43 60.67
C LEU A 16 -9.90 -5.18 60.45
N ALA A 17 -9.60 -6.18 61.28
CA ALA A 17 -8.42 -7.02 61.12
C ALA A 17 -8.50 -7.89 59.85
N THR A 18 -9.66 -8.48 59.52
CA THR A 18 -9.82 -9.27 58.29
C THR A 18 -9.77 -8.39 57.04
N ILE A 19 -10.35 -7.18 57.09
CA ILE A 19 -10.23 -6.20 56.01
C ILE A 19 -8.77 -5.78 55.83
N ALA A 20 -8.06 -5.45 56.92
CA ALA A 20 -6.65 -5.07 56.86
C ALA A 20 -5.76 -6.21 56.32
N LEU A 21 -6.05 -7.46 56.69
CA LEU A 21 -5.32 -8.63 56.21
C LEU A 21 -5.62 -8.91 54.72
N ALA A 22 -6.87 -8.75 54.29
CA ALA A 22 -7.27 -8.90 52.89
C ALA A 22 -6.68 -7.80 52.02
N THR A 23 -6.65 -6.55 52.49
CA THR A 23 -6.05 -5.43 51.76
C THR A 23 -4.54 -5.57 51.67
N THR A 24 -3.86 -5.97 52.75
CA THR A 24 -2.41 -6.25 52.69
C THR A 24 -2.09 -7.44 51.79
N PHE A 25 -2.92 -8.50 51.81
CA PHE A 25 -2.75 -9.63 50.90
C PHE A 25 -2.93 -9.23 49.43
N LEU A 26 -3.98 -8.46 49.10
CA LEU A 26 -4.19 -7.92 47.76
C LEU A 26 -3.06 -6.98 47.37
N LEU A 27 -2.61 -6.09 48.26
CA LEU A 27 -1.51 -5.17 47.98
C LEU A 27 -0.20 -5.93 47.72
N LEU A 28 0.11 -6.96 48.50
CA LEU A 28 1.29 -7.82 48.29
C LEU A 28 1.19 -8.62 47.00
N HIS A 29 -0.01 -9.06 46.62
CA HIS A 29 -0.25 -9.75 45.36
C HIS A 29 -0.10 -8.80 44.15
N PHE A 30 -0.63 -7.58 44.23
CA PHE A 30 -0.52 -6.58 43.17
C PHE A 30 0.87 -5.91 43.09
N LEU A 31 1.59 -5.81 44.21
CA LEU A 31 2.96 -5.27 44.26
C LEU A 31 4.05 -6.32 44.04
N ARG A 32 3.74 -7.62 44.15
CA ARG A 32 4.58 -8.70 43.61
C ARG A 32 4.48 -8.67 42.09
N LYS A 33 5.24 -7.77 41.48
CA LYS A 33 5.65 -7.98 40.09
C LYS A 33 6.42 -9.28 40.06
N PRO A 34 6.07 -10.26 39.21
CA PRO A 34 6.96 -11.38 38.97
C PRO A 34 8.26 -10.77 38.43
N THR A 35 9.30 -10.76 39.26
CA THR A 35 10.66 -10.50 38.79
C THR A 35 11.10 -11.75 38.04
N SER A 36 10.51 -11.98 36.88
CA SER A 36 11.21 -12.64 35.80
C SER A 36 12.20 -11.60 35.29
N GLN A 37 13.40 -11.58 35.87
CA GLN A 37 14.56 -11.19 35.08
C GLN A 37 14.59 -12.20 33.92
N PRO A 38 14.37 -11.79 32.66
CA PRO A 38 14.89 -12.61 31.58
C PRO A 38 16.39 -12.66 31.87
N THR A 39 16.89 -13.86 32.19
CA THR A 39 18.30 -14.17 32.07
C THR A 39 18.72 -13.56 30.75
N SER A 40 19.70 -12.67 30.78
CA SER A 40 20.30 -12.10 29.58
C SER A 40 20.95 -13.24 28.81
N THR A 41 20.14 -14.01 28.08
CA THR A 41 20.59 -14.78 26.95
C THR A 41 21.12 -13.73 25.99
N SER A 42 22.43 -13.73 25.82
CA SER A 42 23.13 -12.93 24.83
C SER A 42 22.44 -13.16 23.49
N THR A 43 21.54 -12.25 23.12
CA THR A 43 21.04 -12.19 21.75
C THR A 43 22.29 -11.99 20.89
N PRO A 44 22.58 -12.90 19.94
CA PRO A 44 23.69 -12.66 19.03
C PRO A 44 23.49 -11.27 18.39
N PRO A 45 24.56 -10.47 18.22
CA PRO A 45 24.44 -9.16 17.61
C PRO A 45 23.65 -9.27 16.31
N LEU A 46 22.60 -8.46 16.17
CA LEU A 46 21.86 -8.39 14.92
C LEU A 46 22.88 -8.06 13.82
N PRO A 47 22.85 -8.74 12.65
CA PRO A 47 23.73 -8.39 11.55
C PRO A 47 23.59 -6.89 11.25
N PRO A 48 24.70 -6.21 10.87
CA PRO A 48 24.63 -4.81 10.49
C PRO A 48 23.58 -4.64 9.39
N LEU A 49 22.78 -3.57 9.51
CA LEU A 49 21.83 -3.22 8.45
C LEU A 49 22.60 -3.10 7.13
N PRO A 50 22.02 -3.59 6.01
CA PRO A 50 22.63 -3.37 4.70
C PRO A 50 22.79 -1.86 4.44
N ALA A 51 23.75 -1.52 3.59
CA ALA A 51 23.91 -0.14 3.12
C ALA A 51 22.60 0.36 2.49
N SER A 52 22.34 1.66 2.56
CA SER A 52 21.17 2.24 1.91
C SER A 52 21.28 2.11 0.39
N ASP A 53 20.23 1.59 -0.24
CA ASP A 53 20.12 1.57 -1.70
C ASP A 53 19.77 2.96 -2.24
N GLU A 54 20.25 3.27 -3.44
CA GLU A 54 19.94 4.50 -4.18
C GLU A 54 19.22 4.17 -5.49
N ILE A 55 18.13 4.88 -5.77
CA ILE A 55 17.43 4.79 -7.06
C ILE A 55 18.20 5.62 -8.09
N VAL A 56 18.93 4.94 -8.98
CA VAL A 56 19.74 5.60 -10.02
C VAL A 56 18.94 6.08 -11.23
N ALA A 57 17.77 5.47 -11.48
CA ALA A 57 16.87 5.85 -12.57
C ALA A 57 15.45 5.34 -12.32
N LEU A 58 14.45 6.11 -12.75
CA LEU A 58 13.05 5.72 -12.74
C LEU A 58 12.48 5.79 -14.15
N ARG A 59 11.78 4.76 -14.59
CA ARG A 59 11.21 4.69 -15.93
C ARG A 59 9.73 4.31 -15.88
N VAL A 60 8.96 4.92 -16.77
CA VAL A 60 7.52 4.67 -16.92
C VAL A 60 7.27 4.13 -18.32
N TYR A 61 6.37 3.14 -18.45
CA TYR A 61 6.02 2.53 -19.72
C TYR A 61 4.52 2.72 -20.00
N PRO A 62 4.11 3.87 -20.59
CA PRO A 62 2.70 4.20 -20.76
C PRO A 62 1.90 3.17 -21.56
N ILE A 63 2.53 2.59 -22.57
CA ILE A 63 1.92 1.58 -23.45
C ILE A 63 2.66 0.26 -23.26
N LYS A 64 1.90 -0.80 -23.00
CA LYS A 64 2.42 -2.16 -22.89
C LYS A 64 3.31 -2.48 -24.10
N SER A 65 4.49 -3.03 -23.83
CA SER A 65 5.47 -3.48 -24.83
C SER A 65 6.17 -2.39 -25.65
N CYS A 66 5.85 -1.11 -25.45
CA CYS A 66 6.49 0.00 -26.15
C CYS A 66 7.67 0.59 -25.35
N ARG A 67 8.41 1.53 -25.96
CA ARG A 67 9.50 2.22 -25.29
C ARG A 67 8.95 3.18 -24.23
N GLY A 68 9.37 2.96 -22.98
CA GLY A 68 9.15 3.89 -21.89
C GLY A 68 10.16 5.05 -21.88
N PHE A 69 9.87 6.06 -21.08
CA PHE A 69 10.75 7.22 -20.86
C PHE A 69 11.20 7.29 -19.40
N GLU A 70 12.29 8.02 -19.17
CA GLU A 70 12.85 8.22 -17.84
C GLU A 70 12.21 9.43 -17.17
N VAL A 71 11.99 9.35 -15.87
CA VAL A 71 11.40 10.40 -15.06
C VAL A 71 12.25 10.64 -13.82
N LYS A 72 12.28 11.89 -13.33
CA LYS A 72 12.96 12.21 -12.07
C LYS A 72 12.17 11.77 -10.84
N SER A 73 10.85 11.76 -10.98
CA SER A 73 9.89 11.41 -9.94
C SER A 73 8.56 11.05 -10.59
N THR A 74 7.75 10.25 -9.92
CA THR A 74 6.38 9.94 -10.32
C THR A 74 5.54 9.63 -9.09
N GLN A 75 4.23 9.64 -9.24
CA GLN A 75 3.31 9.25 -8.17
C GLN A 75 3.27 7.71 -8.08
N LEU A 76 3.39 7.18 -6.87
CA LEU A 76 3.17 5.76 -6.62
C LEU A 76 1.70 5.54 -6.29
N LEU A 77 0.98 4.86 -7.17
CA LEU A 77 -0.40 4.44 -7.01
C LEU A 77 -0.46 3.01 -6.47
N ARG A 78 -1.65 2.60 -6.01
CA ARG A 78 -1.90 1.20 -5.58
C ARG A 78 -1.64 0.19 -6.71
N THR A 79 -1.76 0.61 -7.96
CA THR A 79 -1.58 -0.20 -9.17
C THR A 79 -0.16 -0.16 -9.74
N GLY A 80 0.72 0.70 -9.21
CA GLY A 80 2.07 0.89 -9.74
C GLY A 80 2.42 2.37 -9.87
N LEU A 81 3.44 2.67 -10.66
CA LEU A 81 3.78 4.06 -10.99
C LEU A 81 2.67 4.67 -11.85
N ASP A 82 2.42 5.95 -11.67
CA ASP A 82 1.51 6.68 -12.53
C ASP A 82 1.90 6.54 -14.01
N LEU A 83 0.89 6.45 -14.86
CA LEU A 83 0.94 6.09 -16.28
C LEU A 83 1.46 4.68 -16.61
N ASP A 84 1.99 3.87 -15.69
CA ASP A 84 2.61 2.59 -16.06
C ASP A 84 1.59 1.58 -16.60
N ARG A 85 1.69 1.31 -17.91
CA ARG A 85 0.89 0.35 -18.69
C ARG A 85 -0.61 0.63 -18.70
N ASN A 86 -1.00 1.90 -18.66
CA ASN A 86 -2.41 2.31 -18.81
C ASN A 86 -2.98 1.98 -20.19
N TRP A 87 -2.13 1.82 -21.21
CA TRP A 87 -2.53 1.57 -22.59
C TRP A 87 -1.95 0.27 -23.15
N MET A 88 -2.64 -0.30 -24.14
CA MET A 88 -2.20 -1.51 -24.84
C MET A 88 -2.76 -1.54 -26.26
N PHE A 89 -1.94 -2.01 -27.21
CA PHE A 89 -2.42 -2.31 -28.56
C PHE A 89 -3.11 -3.67 -28.62
N ILE A 90 -4.23 -3.70 -29.33
CA ILE A 90 -4.96 -4.92 -29.67
C ILE A 90 -5.06 -5.05 -31.20
N SER A 91 -5.10 -6.29 -31.68
CA SER A 91 -5.45 -6.59 -33.07
C SER A 91 -6.90 -6.20 -33.33
N ALA A 92 -7.17 -5.47 -34.41
CA ALA A 92 -8.54 -5.11 -34.80
C ALA A 92 -9.36 -6.36 -35.17
N ASP A 93 -8.73 -7.32 -35.86
CA ASP A 93 -9.39 -8.51 -36.39
C ASP A 93 -9.64 -9.56 -35.30
N THR A 94 -8.59 -9.93 -34.57
CA THR A 94 -8.64 -11.03 -33.60
C THR A 94 -9.01 -10.56 -32.19
N ARG A 95 -8.94 -9.24 -31.93
CA ARG A 95 -9.11 -8.63 -30.60
C ARG A 95 -8.11 -9.13 -29.55
N GLU A 96 -7.01 -9.72 -30.01
CA GLU A 96 -5.94 -10.21 -29.15
C GLU A 96 -4.95 -9.10 -28.81
N PHE A 97 -4.33 -9.20 -27.64
CA PHE A 97 -3.28 -8.28 -27.22
C PHE A 97 -2.00 -8.48 -28.06
N ILE A 98 -1.35 -7.38 -28.43
CA ILE A 98 -0.05 -7.41 -29.10
C ILE A 98 1.06 -7.20 -28.07
N THR A 99 2.12 -8.02 -28.12
CA THR A 99 3.24 -7.91 -27.18
C THR A 99 4.59 -7.97 -27.87
N ILE A 100 5.65 -7.57 -27.16
CA ILE A 100 7.03 -7.74 -27.65
C ILE A 100 7.39 -9.18 -28.03
N ARG A 101 6.72 -10.18 -27.45
CA ARG A 101 6.96 -11.60 -27.76
C ARG A 101 6.41 -11.98 -29.13
N THR A 102 5.32 -11.35 -29.56
CA THR A 102 4.70 -11.59 -30.87
C THR A 102 5.22 -10.61 -31.92
N ASN A 103 5.59 -9.39 -31.51
CA ASN A 103 6.18 -8.38 -32.38
C ASN A 103 7.23 -7.53 -31.63
N SER A 104 8.51 -7.83 -31.84
CA SER A 104 9.62 -7.12 -31.19
C SER A 104 9.76 -5.66 -31.65
N ASN A 105 9.21 -5.29 -32.81
CA ASN A 105 9.27 -3.92 -33.33
C ASN A 105 8.46 -2.92 -32.48
N MET A 106 7.58 -3.38 -31.59
CA MET A 106 6.89 -2.49 -30.64
C MET A 106 7.85 -1.66 -29.80
N THR A 107 9.07 -2.15 -29.55
CA THR A 107 10.11 -1.43 -28.82
C THR A 107 10.64 -0.18 -29.55
N LEU A 108 10.34 -0.03 -30.85
CA LEU A 108 10.67 1.15 -31.64
C LEU A 108 9.66 2.29 -31.47
N ILE A 109 8.46 1.97 -30.98
CA ILE A 109 7.39 2.94 -30.70
C ILE A 109 7.78 3.71 -29.45
N ARG A 110 7.92 5.03 -29.59
CA ARG A 110 8.25 5.96 -28.50
C ARG A 110 6.98 6.59 -27.95
N THR A 111 7.06 6.94 -26.67
CA THR A 111 6.01 7.68 -25.97
C THR A 111 6.60 8.94 -25.35
N ARG A 112 5.84 10.03 -25.38
CA ARG A 112 6.17 11.28 -24.69
C ARG A 112 4.93 11.75 -23.95
N TYR A 113 5.09 12.02 -22.65
CA TYR A 113 4.04 12.61 -21.84
C TYR A 113 4.21 14.13 -21.76
N ASP A 114 3.10 14.84 -21.86
CA ASP A 114 2.99 16.29 -21.79
C ASP A 114 2.08 16.67 -20.62
N VAL A 115 2.66 17.26 -19.58
CA VAL A 115 1.96 17.55 -18.33
C VAL A 115 0.94 18.69 -18.46
N ASP A 116 1.18 19.64 -19.35
CA ASP A 116 0.32 20.82 -19.49
C ASP A 116 -0.99 20.47 -20.19
N THR A 117 -0.92 19.50 -21.10
CA THR A 117 -2.07 19.04 -21.90
C THR A 117 -2.67 17.73 -21.42
N ASP A 118 -2.05 17.08 -20.42
CA ASP A 118 -2.30 15.68 -20.06
C ASP A 118 -2.26 14.75 -21.29
N GLY A 119 -1.35 15.04 -22.22
CA GLY A 119 -1.25 14.39 -23.51
C GLY A 119 -0.20 13.29 -23.52
N LEU A 120 -0.51 12.18 -24.18
CA LEU A 120 0.45 11.12 -24.50
C LEU A 120 0.64 11.05 -26.01
N THR A 121 1.81 11.47 -26.48
CA THR A 121 2.22 11.35 -27.88
C THR A 121 2.84 9.99 -28.13
N ILE A 122 2.36 9.28 -29.15
CA ILE A 122 2.90 8.01 -29.64
C ILE A 122 3.54 8.25 -31.00
N SER A 123 4.83 7.91 -31.13
CA SER A 123 5.55 8.09 -32.40
C SER A 123 6.33 6.85 -32.83
N CYS A 124 6.33 6.59 -34.14
CA CYS A 124 7.13 5.56 -34.78
C CYS A 124 7.47 5.96 -36.22
N LYS A 125 8.76 6.10 -36.52
CA LYS A 125 9.26 6.59 -37.82
C LYS A 125 8.65 7.95 -38.17
N SER A 126 7.83 8.03 -39.22
CA SER A 126 7.15 9.23 -39.71
C SER A 126 5.71 9.36 -39.25
N HIS A 127 5.23 8.46 -38.37
CA HIS A 127 3.87 8.46 -37.87
C HIS A 127 3.85 8.91 -36.41
N GLU A 128 2.91 9.79 -36.09
CA GLU A 128 2.70 10.34 -34.77
C GLU A 128 1.22 10.59 -34.55
N PHE A 129 0.73 10.31 -33.34
CA PHE A 129 -0.62 10.66 -32.92
C PHE A 129 -0.67 10.84 -31.41
N ASP A 130 -1.68 11.57 -30.93
CA ASP A 130 -1.87 11.88 -29.52
C ASP A 130 -3.13 11.23 -28.96
N ILE A 131 -3.05 10.77 -27.72
CA ILE A 131 -4.17 10.32 -26.90
C ILE A 131 -4.08 10.98 -25.53
N PRO A 132 -5.19 11.12 -24.76
CA PRO A 132 -5.10 11.57 -23.38
C PRO A 132 -4.29 10.56 -22.54
N ALA A 133 -3.42 11.07 -21.67
CA ALA A 133 -2.65 10.24 -20.75
C ALA A 133 -3.56 9.64 -19.66
N HIS A 134 -4.50 10.44 -19.15
CA HIS A 134 -5.58 10.02 -18.25
C HIS A 134 -6.96 10.18 -18.91
N PRO A 135 -7.42 9.20 -19.69
CA PRO A 135 -8.68 9.31 -20.42
C PRO A 135 -9.87 9.43 -19.46
N THR A 136 -10.77 10.37 -19.75
CA THR A 136 -12.06 10.45 -19.06
C THR A 136 -13.02 9.39 -19.59
N THR A 137 -14.05 9.08 -18.80
CA THR A 137 -15.09 8.12 -19.24
C THR A 137 -15.85 8.67 -20.45
N GLU A 138 -16.03 9.98 -20.52
CA GLU A 138 -16.69 10.69 -21.60
C GLU A 138 -15.88 10.57 -22.90
N TRP A 139 -14.57 10.77 -22.84
CA TRP A 139 -13.67 10.63 -23.98
C TRP A 139 -13.68 9.19 -24.52
N LEU A 140 -13.61 8.19 -23.64
CA LEU A 140 -13.67 6.78 -24.05
C LEU A 140 -14.98 6.45 -24.78
N LYS A 141 -16.11 6.97 -24.28
CA LYS A 141 -17.42 6.77 -24.92
C LYS A 141 -17.49 7.43 -26.29
N SER A 142 -17.01 8.66 -26.44
CA SER A 142 -17.03 9.36 -27.74
C SER A 142 -16.15 8.64 -28.75
N THR A 143 -14.94 8.21 -28.39
CA THR A 143 -14.05 7.51 -29.33
C THR A 143 -14.63 6.18 -29.82
N ILE A 144 -15.31 5.43 -28.95
CA ILE A 144 -16.01 4.20 -29.36
C ILE A 144 -17.16 4.54 -30.31
N GLN A 145 -17.93 5.58 -29.99
CA GLN A 145 -19.06 6.01 -30.80
C GLN A 145 -18.63 6.45 -32.20
N ASP A 146 -17.56 7.24 -32.31
CA ASP A 146 -17.01 7.70 -33.59
C ASP A 146 -16.53 6.52 -34.43
N HIS A 147 -15.84 5.55 -33.81
CA HIS A 147 -15.39 4.33 -34.51
C HIS A 147 -16.56 3.50 -35.06
N LEU A 148 -17.67 3.39 -34.31
CA LEU A 148 -18.87 2.69 -34.77
C LEU A 148 -19.58 3.43 -35.91
N MET A 149 -19.43 4.75 -36.01
CA MET A 149 -20.00 5.56 -37.10
C MET A 149 -19.16 5.46 -38.38
N ASP A 150 -17.83 5.40 -38.25
CA ASP A 150 -16.90 5.29 -39.38
C ASP A 150 -16.83 3.87 -39.97
N ASN A 151 -17.19 2.84 -39.20
CA ASN A 151 -17.18 1.44 -39.63
C ASN A 151 -18.49 0.72 -39.24
N PRO A 152 -19.61 1.00 -39.93
CA PRO A 152 -20.88 0.33 -39.68
C PRO A 152 -20.75 -1.15 -40.04
N THR A 153 -20.97 -2.02 -39.04
CA THR A 153 -21.02 -3.49 -39.19
C THR A 153 -22.04 -3.95 -40.22
#